data_AF-A0A9W9AKT6-F1
#
_entry.id   AF-A0A9W9AKT6-F1
#
_cell.length_a   1.000
_cell.length_b   1.000
_cell.length_c   1.000
_cell.angle_alpha   90.00
_cell.angle_beta   90.00
_cell.angle_gamma   90.00
#
_symmetry.space_group_name_H-M   'P 1'
#
loop_
_entity.id
_entity.type
_entity.pdbx_description
1 polymer ?
#
loop_
_entity_poly.entity_id
_entity_poly.type
_entity_poly.pdbx_seq_one_letter_code
_entity_poly.pdbx_strand_id
1 'polypeptide(L)'
;MKFSISEPFMQILTQDIPIISSPLFWALLSFFTAVIILRTCFPHAIVTLNGLQHRIDAVLKVITEYRDVGLAANDGISGFIDDRSSSRRQAALEFEKCLRRIKRDAYTIFLEDHNTPWTQYLSLRRVRMICSSSKKLHTLEKEIKYAQAVYSDFRNSRALELIIRIYPDTTSVGELEV
;
A
#
# COMPACT_ATOMS: atom_id res chain seq x y z
N MET A 1 30.65 -51.78 -30.05
CA MET A 1 31.35 -51.02 -29.00
C MET A 1 30.56 -49.77 -28.68
N LYS A 2 29.88 -49.73 -27.54
CA LYS A 2 29.18 -48.53 -27.04
C LYS A 2 30.07 -47.91 -25.97
N PHE A 3 30.64 -46.75 -26.25
CA PHE A 3 31.33 -45.96 -25.23
C PHE A 3 30.25 -45.21 -24.43
N SER A 4 29.93 -45.71 -23.25
CA SER A 4 29.07 -45.00 -22.29
C SER A 4 29.84 -43.85 -21.67
N ILE A 5 29.54 -42.63 -22.11
CA ILE A 5 30.09 -41.36 -21.59
C ILE A 5 29.65 -41.12 -20.12
N SER A 6 28.73 -41.93 -19.57
CA SER A 6 28.18 -41.78 -18.22
C SER A 6 29.08 -42.26 -17.09
N GLU A 7 29.99 -43.20 -17.34
CA GLU A 7 30.90 -43.74 -16.31
C GLU A 7 31.93 -42.75 -15.78
N PRO A 8 32.64 -41.96 -16.61
CA PRO A 8 33.62 -41.00 -16.08
C PRO A 8 32.94 -39.84 -15.32
N PHE A 9 31.71 -39.47 -15.67
CA PHE A 9 30.96 -38.42 -14.97
C PHE A 9 30.53 -38.85 -13.57
N MET A 10 30.13 -40.12 -13.40
CA MET A 10 29.79 -40.67 -12.09
C MET A 10 31.04 -40.86 -11.21
N GLN A 11 32.19 -41.20 -11.79
CA GLN A 11 33.46 -41.29 -11.04
C GLN A 11 33.94 -39.94 -10.49
N ILE A 12 33.71 -38.84 -11.21
CA ILE A 12 34.00 -37.48 -10.72
C ILE A 12 33.06 -37.10 -9.58
N LEU A 13 31.82 -37.64 -9.57
CA LEU A 13 30.84 -37.39 -8.52
C LEU A 13 31.04 -38.27 -7.26
N THR A 14 31.62 -39.46 -7.40
CA THR A 14 31.88 -40.41 -6.30
C THR A 14 33.29 -40.34 -5.74
N GLN A 15 34.23 -39.68 -6.42
CA GLN A 15 35.48 -39.29 -5.78
C GLN A 15 35.17 -38.19 -4.75
N ASP A 16 35.50 -38.47 -3.49
CA ASP A 16 35.51 -37.57 -2.34
C ASP A 16 36.44 -36.36 -2.55
N ILE A 17 36.20 -35.56 -3.57
CA ILE A 17 36.68 -34.19 -3.62
C ILE A 17 35.75 -33.46 -2.65
N PRO A 18 36.26 -32.89 -1.55
CA PRO A 18 35.42 -32.18 -0.61
C PRO A 18 35.10 -30.81 -1.22
N ILE A 19 34.27 -30.80 -2.26
CA ILE A 19 33.83 -29.60 -2.99
C ILE A 19 33.11 -28.67 -2.00
N ILE A 20 32.41 -29.25 -1.01
CA ILE A 20 31.68 -28.53 0.04
C ILE A 20 32.64 -27.82 1.03
N SER A 21 33.87 -28.31 1.23
CA SER A 21 34.85 -27.63 2.10
C SER A 21 35.81 -26.72 1.32
N SER A 22 35.65 -26.62 0.00
CA SER A 22 36.49 -25.77 -0.82
C SER A 22 36.13 -24.29 -0.60
N PRO A 23 37.08 -23.43 -0.21
CA PRO A 23 36.82 -22.00 -0.08
C PRO A 23 36.35 -21.35 -1.39
N LEU A 24 36.72 -21.94 -2.54
CA LEU A 24 36.24 -21.54 -3.86
C LEU A 24 34.73 -21.80 -4.04
N PHE A 25 34.22 -22.91 -3.52
CA PHE A 25 32.78 -23.23 -3.59
C PHE A 25 31.95 -22.24 -2.77
N TRP A 26 32.38 -21.93 -1.55
CA TRP A 26 31.71 -20.92 -0.72
C TRP A 26 31.79 -19.52 -1.31
N ALA A 27 32.92 -19.13 -1.90
CA ALA A 27 33.06 -17.85 -2.59
C ALA A 27 32.11 -17.73 -3.79
N LEU A 28 32.01 -18.79 -4.60
CA LEU A 28 31.08 -18.86 -5.73
C LEU A 28 29.62 -18.86 -5.27
N LEU A 29 29.26 -19.64 -4.24
CA LEU A 29 27.91 -19.65 -3.68
C LEU A 29 27.55 -18.25 -3.14
N SER A 30 28.45 -17.60 -2.41
CA SER A 30 28.24 -16.21 -1.94
C SER A 30 28.05 -15.24 -3.11
N PHE A 31 28.85 -15.38 -4.17
CA PHE A 31 28.74 -14.55 -5.37
C PHE A 31 27.40 -14.76 -6.08
N PHE A 32 26.97 -16.00 -6.30
CA PHE A 32 25.66 -16.29 -6.90
C PHE A 32 24.51 -15.80 -6.02
N THR A 33 24.61 -15.97 -4.71
CA THR A 33 23.60 -15.45 -3.77
C THR A 33 23.53 -13.92 -3.84
N ALA A 34 24.69 -13.25 -3.86
CA ALA A 34 24.78 -11.80 -4.02
C ALA A 34 24.23 -11.33 -5.38
N VAL A 35 24.49 -12.04 -6.47
CA VAL A 35 23.96 -11.74 -7.81
C VAL A 35 22.45 -11.97 -7.88
N ILE A 36 21.92 -13.02 -7.27
CA ILE A 36 20.48 -13.28 -7.20
C ILE A 36 19.80 -12.19 -6.38
N ILE A 37 20.36 -11.81 -5.23
CA ILE A 37 19.89 -10.68 -4.43
C ILE A 37 19.98 -9.39 -5.26
N LEU A 38 21.09 -9.11 -5.94
CA LEU A 38 21.23 -7.95 -6.82
C LEU A 38 20.13 -7.94 -7.89
N ARG A 39 19.94 -9.05 -8.60
CA ARG A 39 19.05 -9.17 -9.77
C ARG A 39 17.58 -9.21 -9.39
N THR A 40 17.24 -9.63 -8.16
CA THR A 40 15.88 -9.55 -7.62
C THR A 40 15.61 -8.19 -6.99
N CYS A 41 16.57 -7.59 -6.29
CA CYS A 41 16.40 -6.31 -5.63
C CYS A 41 16.51 -5.09 -6.58
N PHE A 42 17.33 -5.12 -7.63
CA PHE A 42 17.49 -4.01 -8.59
C PHE A 42 16.20 -3.67 -9.36
N PRO A 43 15.58 -4.61 -10.09
CA PRO A 43 14.34 -4.34 -10.79
C PRO A 43 13.22 -4.08 -9.78
N HIS A 44 13.21 -4.74 -8.62
CA HIS A 44 12.20 -4.48 -7.59
C HIS A 44 12.31 -3.06 -7.03
N ALA A 45 13.51 -2.49 -6.86
CA ALA A 45 13.71 -1.11 -6.40
C ALA A 45 13.18 -0.08 -7.42
N ILE A 46 13.51 -0.23 -8.70
CA ILE A 46 13.02 0.63 -9.80
C ILE A 46 11.50 0.46 -9.97
N VAL A 47 11.00 -0.78 -9.97
CA VAL A 47 9.55 -1.09 -10.03
C VAL A 47 8.82 -0.55 -8.79
N THR A 48 9.43 -0.57 -7.60
CA THR A 48 8.82 0.01 -6.40
C THR A 48 8.76 1.53 -6.43
N LEU A 49 9.67 2.20 -7.13
CA LEU A 49 9.67 3.66 -7.21
C LEU A 49 8.56 4.16 -8.15
N ASN A 50 8.46 3.57 -9.35
CA ASN A 50 7.34 3.81 -10.27
C ASN A 50 6.01 3.33 -9.67
N GLY A 51 6.03 2.19 -8.97
CA GLY A 51 4.88 1.68 -8.22
C GLY A 51 4.46 2.62 -7.09
N LEU A 52 5.42 3.24 -6.39
CA LEU A 52 5.14 4.22 -5.34
C LEU A 52 4.48 5.47 -5.93
N GLN A 53 4.96 5.95 -7.07
CA GLN A 53 4.35 7.08 -7.79
C GLN A 53 2.91 6.77 -8.19
N HIS A 54 2.67 5.61 -8.83
CA HIS A 54 1.31 5.18 -9.18
C HIS A 54 0.39 5.06 -7.98
N ARG A 55 0.90 4.54 -6.85
CA ARG A 55 0.11 4.47 -5.61
C ARG A 55 -0.17 5.84 -5.01
N ILE A 56 0.77 6.79 -5.10
CA ILE A 56 0.56 8.19 -4.68
C ILE A 56 -0.59 8.80 -5.49
N ASP A 57 -0.59 8.61 -6.81
CA ASP A 57 -1.65 9.13 -7.69
C ASP A 57 -3.00 8.45 -7.42
N ALA A 58 -3.00 7.14 -7.14
CA ALA A 58 -4.19 6.41 -6.75
C ALA A 58 -4.77 6.93 -5.42
N VAL A 59 -3.93 7.12 -4.40
CA VAL A 59 -4.37 7.67 -3.11
C VAL A 59 -4.86 9.11 -3.26
N LEU A 60 -4.22 9.92 -4.09
CA LEU A 60 -4.70 11.27 -4.41
C LEU A 60 -6.12 11.23 -4.98
N LYS A 61 -6.39 10.33 -5.93
CA LYS A 61 -7.72 10.15 -6.53
C LYS A 61 -8.77 9.77 -5.47
N VAL A 62 -8.43 8.88 -4.54
CA VAL A 62 -9.34 8.49 -3.45
C VAL A 62 -9.62 9.67 -2.50
N ILE A 63 -8.62 10.50 -2.20
CA ILE A 63 -8.81 11.70 -1.37
C ILE A 63 -9.72 12.71 -2.08
N THR A 64 -9.53 12.93 -3.38
CA THR A 64 -10.40 13.83 -4.15
C THR A 64 -11.83 13.32 -4.19
N GLU A 65 -12.03 12.01 -4.41
CA GLU A 65 -13.36 11.41 -4.39
C GLU A 65 -14.03 11.55 -3.01
N TYR A 66 -13.28 11.31 -1.93
CA TYR A 66 -13.76 11.49 -0.56
C TYR A 66 -14.21 12.94 -0.29
N ARG A 67 -13.46 13.92 -0.78
CA ARG A 67 -13.77 15.35 -0.66
C ARG A 67 -15.01 15.72 -1.48
N ASP A 68 -15.10 15.26 -2.72
CA ASP A 68 -16.15 15.64 -3.66
C ASP A 68 -17.51 15.04 -3.27
N VAL A 69 -17.53 13.82 -2.71
CA VAL A 69 -18.73 13.22 -2.09
C VAL A 69 -19.21 14.05 -0.88
N GLY A 70 -18.30 14.71 -0.16
CA GLY A 70 -18.63 15.65 0.90
C GLY A 70 -19.27 16.95 0.39
N LEU A 71 -18.85 17.43 -0.79
CA LEU A 71 -19.38 18.65 -1.41
C LEU A 71 -20.79 18.43 -1.97
N ALA A 72 -21.01 17.34 -2.70
CA ALA A 72 -22.32 17.02 -3.29
C ALA A 72 -23.43 16.80 -2.25
N ALA A 73 -23.08 16.39 -1.02
CA ALA A 73 -24.03 16.24 0.07
C ALA A 73 -24.49 17.58 0.68
N ASN A 74 -23.76 18.67 0.47
CA ASN A 74 -24.08 19.99 1.02
C ASN A 74 -25.07 20.78 0.15
N ASP A 75 -25.03 20.61 -1.17
CA ASP A 75 -25.88 21.38 -2.10
C ASP A 75 -27.38 21.03 -2.01
N GLY A 76 -27.74 19.94 -1.34
CA GLY A 76 -29.14 19.51 -1.17
C GLY A 76 -29.78 19.79 0.19
N ILE A 77 -29.01 20.16 1.23
CA ILE A 77 -29.50 20.27 2.62
C ILE A 77 -28.88 21.51 3.30
N SER A 78 -29.17 22.71 2.79
CA SER A 78 -28.47 23.95 3.19
C SER A 78 -28.88 24.54 4.56
N GLY A 79 -29.68 23.85 5.38
CA GLY A 79 -30.22 24.43 6.62
C GLY A 79 -29.61 23.97 7.94
N PHE A 80 -29.04 22.76 8.02
CA PHE A 80 -28.82 22.11 9.33
C PHE A 80 -27.54 21.26 9.49
N ILE A 81 -26.66 21.21 8.48
CA ILE A 81 -25.47 20.33 8.48
C ILE A 81 -24.20 21.11 8.15
N ASP A 82 -23.96 22.25 8.80
CA ASP A 82 -22.72 23.00 8.55
C ASP A 82 -21.50 22.34 9.24
N ASP A 83 -21.70 21.81 10.46
CA ASP A 83 -20.61 21.37 11.34
C ASP A 83 -19.92 20.05 10.94
N ARG A 84 -20.55 19.21 10.10
CA ARG A 84 -19.94 17.94 9.63
C ARG A 84 -19.32 18.03 8.26
N SER A 85 -19.81 18.94 7.40
CA SER A 85 -19.17 19.20 6.11
C SER A 85 -17.77 19.81 6.31
N SER A 86 -17.63 20.65 7.33
CA SER A 86 -16.36 21.21 7.80
C SER A 86 -15.40 20.13 8.31
N SER A 87 -15.87 19.19 9.15
CA SER A 87 -15.07 18.06 9.65
C SER A 87 -14.55 17.16 8.54
N ARG A 88 -15.38 16.87 7.52
CA ARG A 88 -14.98 16.05 6.36
C ARG A 88 -13.95 16.75 5.48
N ARG A 89 -14.13 18.05 5.22
CA ARG A 89 -13.15 18.89 4.53
C ARG A 89 -11.83 18.94 5.30
N GLN A 90 -11.89 19.05 6.62
CA GLN A 90 -10.70 19.06 7.48
C GLN A 90 -9.95 17.72 7.42
N ALA A 91 -10.66 16.59 7.49
CA ALA A 91 -10.06 15.26 7.35
C ALA A 91 -9.40 15.07 5.97
N ALA A 92 -10.07 15.49 4.89
CA ALA A 92 -9.49 15.47 3.55
C ALA A 92 -8.21 16.32 3.46
N LEU A 93 -8.22 17.53 4.05
CA LEU A 93 -7.06 18.41 4.14
C LEU A 93 -5.88 17.75 4.89
N GLU A 94 -6.15 17.07 6.01
CA GLU A 94 -5.12 16.34 6.76
C GLU A 94 -4.57 15.16 5.95
N PHE A 95 -5.42 14.41 5.23
CA PHE A 95 -4.97 13.36 4.33
C PHE A 95 -4.10 13.92 3.19
N GLU A 96 -4.47 15.04 2.57
CA GLU A 96 -3.66 15.71 1.55
C GLU A 96 -2.31 16.20 2.11
N LYS A 97 -2.29 16.72 3.34
CA LYS A 97 -1.05 17.13 4.01
C LYS A 97 -0.14 15.92 4.24
N CYS A 98 -0.68 14.81 4.73
CA CYS A 98 0.05 13.56 4.91
C CYS A 98 0.58 13.02 3.57
N LEU A 99 -0.25 12.99 2.53
CA LEU A 99 0.17 12.56 1.19
C LEU A 99 1.28 13.45 0.63
N ARG A 100 1.20 14.78 0.82
CA ARG A 100 2.25 15.72 0.42
C ARG A 100 3.58 15.46 1.13
N ARG A 101 3.57 15.11 2.42
CA ARG A 101 4.79 14.72 3.16
C ARG A 101 5.39 13.44 2.57
N ILE A 102 4.56 12.41 2.33
CA ILE A 102 5.01 11.16 1.72
C ILE A 102 5.57 11.40 0.31
N LYS A 103 4.92 12.24 -0.49
CA LYS A 103 5.38 12.62 -1.84
C LYS A 103 6.70 13.37 -1.80
N ARG A 104 6.91 14.24 -0.82
CA ARG A 104 8.19 14.94 -0.62
C ARG A 104 9.29 13.95 -0.22
N ASP A 105 9.03 13.08 0.74
CA ASP A 105 9.96 12.02 1.16
C ASP A 105 10.33 11.11 -0.04
N ALA A 106 9.35 10.76 -0.87
CA ALA A 106 9.58 10.02 -2.10
C ALA A 106 10.43 10.83 -3.09
N TYR A 107 10.10 12.09 -3.34
CA TYR A 107 10.82 12.96 -4.27
C TYR A 107 12.28 13.17 -3.86
N THR A 108 12.58 13.29 -2.56
CA THR A 108 13.96 13.35 -2.09
C THR A 108 14.75 12.08 -2.44
N ILE A 109 14.11 10.91 -2.43
CA ILE A 109 14.72 9.65 -2.88
C ILE A 109 14.98 9.69 -4.39
N PHE A 110 14.01 10.16 -5.18
CA PHE A 110 14.16 10.32 -6.64
C PHE A 110 15.29 11.30 -7.01
N LEU A 111 15.46 12.39 -6.25
CA LEU A 111 16.47 13.40 -6.53
C LEU A 111 17.88 12.90 -6.19
N GLU A 112 18.00 12.14 -5.10
CA GLU A 112 19.22 11.40 -4.81
C GLU A 112 19.51 10.37 -5.92
N ASP A 113 18.51 9.64 -6.44
CA ASP A 113 18.69 8.64 -7.51
C ASP A 113 19.36 9.18 -8.76
N HIS A 114 19.02 10.40 -9.18
CA HIS A 114 19.49 10.96 -10.45
C HIS A 114 21.00 11.27 -10.47
N ASN A 115 21.62 11.43 -9.29
CA ASN A 115 23.03 11.79 -9.13
C ASN A 115 23.89 10.65 -8.57
N THR A 116 23.32 9.47 -8.32
CA THR A 116 24.03 8.41 -7.59
C THR A 116 24.46 7.27 -8.52
N PRO A 117 25.73 6.82 -8.47
CA PRO A 117 26.18 5.65 -9.23
C PRO A 117 25.38 4.40 -8.82
N TRP A 118 25.13 3.52 -9.79
CA TRP A 118 24.31 2.30 -9.64
C TRP A 118 24.74 1.41 -8.46
N THR A 119 26.01 1.44 -8.04
CA THR A 119 26.53 0.67 -6.91
C THR A 119 25.98 1.12 -5.55
N GLN A 120 25.62 2.40 -5.40
CA GLN A 120 24.98 2.93 -4.19
C GLN A 120 23.45 2.88 -4.27
N TYR A 121 22.91 2.55 -5.46
CA TYR A 121 21.48 2.46 -5.71
C TYR A 121 20.78 1.41 -4.83
N LEU A 122 21.50 0.32 -4.52
CA LEU A 122 21.04 -0.75 -3.64
C LEU A 122 21.42 -0.59 -2.16
N SER A 123 21.80 0.61 -1.71
CA SER A 123 22.13 0.78 -0.29
C SER A 123 20.94 0.36 0.59
N LEU A 124 21.21 -0.37 1.68
CA LEU A 124 20.18 -0.78 2.67
C LEU A 124 19.37 0.41 3.19
N ARG A 125 20.02 1.58 3.27
CA ARG A 125 19.39 2.86 3.60
C ARG A 125 18.25 3.19 2.63
N ARG A 126 18.45 3.05 1.32
CA ARG A 126 17.42 3.32 0.30
C ARG A 126 16.25 2.36 0.36
N VAL A 127 16.53 1.06 0.45
CA VAL A 127 15.47 0.04 0.61
C VAL A 127 14.60 0.37 1.83
N ARG A 128 15.22 0.72 2.95
CA ARG A 128 14.49 1.14 4.16
C ARG A 128 13.63 2.38 3.93
N MET A 129 14.13 3.39 3.22
CA MET A 129 13.36 4.61 2.91
C MET A 129 12.15 4.32 2.02
N ILE A 130 12.33 3.56 0.93
CA ILE A 130 11.23 3.17 0.02
C ILE A 130 10.18 2.33 0.77
N CYS A 131 10.61 1.33 1.55
CA CYS A 131 9.71 0.52 2.37
C CYS A 131 8.94 1.38 3.39
N SER A 132 9.61 2.34 4.04
CA SER A 132 8.98 3.26 4.98
C SER A 132 7.91 4.12 4.30
N SER A 133 8.20 4.71 3.14
CA SER A 133 7.24 5.52 2.38
C SER A 133 6.05 4.68 1.90
N SER A 134 6.30 3.45 1.42
CA SER A 134 5.25 2.51 1.03
C SER A 134 4.35 2.11 2.21
N LYS A 135 4.93 1.90 3.40
CA LYS A 135 4.16 1.60 4.63
C LYS A 135 3.31 2.79 5.08
N LYS A 136 3.86 4.01 5.06
CA LYS A 136 3.10 5.24 5.36
C LYS A 136 1.92 5.40 4.40
N LEU A 137 2.15 5.17 3.10
CA LEU A 137 1.11 5.27 2.08
C LEU A 137 0.00 4.23 2.28
N HIS A 138 0.37 2.99 2.60
CA HIS A 138 -0.58 1.92 2.93
C HIS A 138 -1.43 2.25 4.17
N THR A 139 -0.82 2.88 5.16
CA THR A 139 -1.51 3.30 6.39
C THR A 139 -2.52 4.40 6.07
N LEU A 140 -2.11 5.41 5.31
CA LEU A 140 -3.00 6.49 4.86
C LEU A 140 -4.18 5.96 4.04
N GLU A 141 -3.93 5.02 3.13
CA GLU A 141 -4.98 4.36 2.34
C GLU A 141 -6.02 3.66 3.24
N LYS A 142 -5.56 2.97 4.29
CA LYS A 142 -6.45 2.33 5.27
C LYS A 142 -7.26 3.36 6.08
N GLU A 143 -6.63 4.45 6.52
CA GLU A 143 -7.31 5.51 7.28
C GLU A 143 -8.42 6.16 6.45
N ILE A 144 -8.17 6.40 5.16
CA ILE A 144 -9.19 6.95 4.25
C ILE A 144 -10.35 5.97 4.08
N LYS A 145 -10.08 4.68 3.86
CA LYS A 145 -11.12 3.63 3.75
C LYS A 145 -11.92 3.50 5.03
N TYR A 146 -11.27 3.57 6.19
CA TYR A 146 -11.95 3.55 7.49
C TYR A 146 -12.86 4.77 7.66
N ALA A 147 -12.36 5.97 7.37
CA ALA A 147 -13.16 7.20 7.44
C ALA A 147 -14.36 7.19 6.47
N GLN A 148 -14.21 6.55 5.30
CA GLN A 148 -15.32 6.30 4.38
C GLN A 148 -16.36 5.34 4.99
N ALA A 149 -15.92 4.20 5.54
CA ALA A 149 -16.79 3.19 6.12
C ALA A 149 -17.60 3.73 7.30
N VAL A 150 -16.95 4.45 8.22
CA VAL A 150 -17.62 5.09 9.37
C VAL A 150 -18.70 6.07 8.90
N TYR A 151 -18.43 6.82 7.84
CA TYR A 151 -19.41 7.74 7.29
C TYR A 151 -20.60 7.02 6.66
N SER A 152 -20.35 5.96 5.88
CA SER A 152 -21.44 5.20 5.26
C SER A 152 -22.34 4.55 6.31
N ASP A 153 -21.76 4.02 7.38
CA ASP A 153 -22.50 3.40 8.47
C ASP A 153 -23.39 4.43 9.18
N PHE A 154 -22.82 5.58 9.53
CA PHE A 154 -23.58 6.69 10.12
C PHE A 154 -24.73 7.17 9.21
N ARG A 155 -24.50 7.27 7.89
CA ARG A 155 -25.55 7.68 6.93
C ARG A 155 -26.69 6.68 6.90
N ASN A 156 -26.37 5.38 6.93
CA ASN A 156 -27.37 4.32 6.95
C ASN A 156 -28.16 4.33 8.25
N SER A 157 -27.51 4.48 9.41
CA SER A 157 -28.19 4.61 10.70
C SER A 157 -29.15 5.80 10.73
N ARG A 158 -28.74 6.96 10.16
CA ARG A 158 -29.60 8.15 10.10
C ARG A 158 -30.77 7.98 9.11
N ALA A 159 -30.55 7.33 7.97
CA ALA A 159 -31.62 7.02 7.04
C ALA A 159 -32.67 6.11 7.69
N LEU A 160 -32.23 5.11 8.47
CA LEU A 160 -33.10 4.25 9.27
C LEU A 160 -33.87 5.05 10.33
N GLU A 161 -33.20 5.94 11.08
CA GLU A 161 -33.87 6.79 12.07
C GLU A 161 -34.96 7.68 11.43
N LEU A 162 -34.67 8.26 10.27
CA LEU A 162 -35.64 9.07 9.53
C LEU A 162 -36.82 8.24 9.03
N ILE A 163 -36.58 7.03 8.51
CA ILE A 163 -37.65 6.11 8.09
C ILE A 163 -38.55 5.75 9.28
N ILE A 164 -37.95 5.44 10.44
CA ILE A 164 -38.69 5.13 11.68
C ILE A 164 -39.53 6.33 12.14
N ARG A 165 -39.01 7.56 12.03
CA ARG A 165 -39.79 8.76 12.40
C ARG A 165 -40.92 9.09 11.43
N ILE A 166 -40.77 8.79 10.14
CA ILE A 166 -41.79 9.08 9.12
C ILE A 166 -42.89 8.01 9.11
N TYR A 167 -42.54 6.76 9.43
CA TYR A 167 -43.49 5.67 9.64
C TYR A 167 -43.39 5.18 11.09
N PRO A 168 -43.90 5.95 12.07
CA PRO A 168 -44.08 5.42 13.40
C PRO A 168 -45.10 4.29 13.29
N ASP A 169 -44.71 3.10 13.72
CA ASP A 169 -45.52 1.89 13.69
C ASP A 169 -46.92 2.18 14.27
N THR A 170 -47.95 2.24 13.43
CA THR A 170 -49.34 2.50 13.85
C THR A 170 -50.00 1.27 14.49
N THR A 171 -49.22 0.25 14.84
CA THR A 171 -49.70 -1.05 15.29
C THR A 171 -49.68 -1.14 16.82
N SER A 172 -50.38 -0.24 17.53
CA SER A 172 -50.67 -0.41 18.96
C SER A 172 -51.85 0.42 19.48
N VAL A 173 -52.99 0.37 18.81
CA VAL A 173 -54.28 0.71 19.47
C VAL A 173 -55.33 -0.29 19.00
N GLY A 174 -55.45 -1.39 19.73
CA GLY A 174 -56.39 -2.46 19.41
C GLY A 174 -56.52 -3.52 20.50
N GLU A 175 -56.31 -3.17 21.76
CA GLU A 175 -56.70 -4.01 22.90
C GLU A 175 -57.22 -3.12 24.03
N LEU A 176 -58.48 -2.70 23.91
CA LEU A 176 -59.33 -2.37 25.06
C LEU A 176 -60.77 -2.29 24.58
N GLU A 177 -61.50 -3.40 24.73
CA GLU A 177 -62.91 -3.46 25.14
C GLU A 177 -63.35 -4.94 25.22
N VAL A 178 -63.24 -5.50 26.44
CA VAL A 178 -64.13 -6.55 26.95
C VAL A 178 -64.58 -6.10 28.34
#